data_AF-A0A5S4TTD4-F1
#
_entry.id   AF-A0A5S4TTD4-F1
#
_cell.length_a   1.000
_cell.length_b   1.000
_cell.length_c   1.000
_cell.angle_alpha   90.00
_cell.angle_beta   90.00
_cell.angle_gamma   90.00
#
_symmetry.space_group_name_H-M   'P 1'
#
loop_
_entity.id
_entity.type
_entity.pdbx_description
1 polymer ?
#
loop_
_entity_poly.entity_id
_entity_poly.type
_entity_poly.pdbx_seq_one_letter_code
_entity_poly.pdbx_strand_id
1 'polypeptide(L)'
;GSQLSHLIEASENDKVSSDFDQIALVIDGFDSCSAEEERNVDLLHGKGVDIVIGAYASKKAYTSPFAEGNLYQASVEFLHHLASKYQTPAQDYSQTHEQMDSFDKVSRLLESSYDFPELTLDVDEKDCENLQIWPCLTQKEELELVARSIRQKLHENSDLSYEHFRILLGDVASYQLSLKTIFDQYQIPFYLGRSESMAHHPLTQFVESILALKRYRFRQEDLINLLRTGL
;
A
#
# COMPACT_ATOMS: atom_id res chain seq x y z
N GLY A 1 21.09 -4.42 11.53
CA GLY A 1 21.21 -4.60 10.07
C GLY A 1 19.85 -5.01 9.55
N SER A 2 19.50 -4.58 8.34
CA SER A 2 18.28 -5.02 7.67
C SER A 2 18.37 -6.54 7.40
N GLN A 3 17.24 -7.25 7.47
CA GLN A 3 17.17 -8.67 7.13
C GLN A 3 17.66 -8.94 5.69
N LEU A 4 17.49 -7.97 4.79
CA LEU A 4 17.97 -8.01 3.41
C LEU A 4 19.50 -8.00 3.32
N SER A 5 20.18 -7.24 4.17
CA SER A 5 21.65 -7.20 4.19
C SER A 5 22.23 -8.58 4.55
N HIS A 6 21.59 -9.29 5.48
CA HIS A 6 21.99 -10.64 5.85
C HIS A 6 21.72 -11.68 4.75
N LEU A 7 20.64 -11.50 3.97
CA LEU A 7 20.36 -12.36 2.82
C LEU A 7 21.37 -12.13 1.68
N ILE A 8 21.74 -10.87 1.41
CA ILE A 8 22.77 -10.53 0.42
C ILE A 8 24.11 -11.17 0.82
N GLU A 9 24.55 -11.01 2.07
CA GLU A 9 25.77 -11.64 2.58
C GLU A 9 25.72 -13.17 2.55
N ALA A 10 24.56 -13.77 2.80
CA ALA A 10 24.39 -15.23 2.75
C ALA A 10 24.42 -15.78 1.31
N SER A 11 23.84 -15.03 0.37
CA SER A 11 23.83 -15.35 -1.07
C SER A 11 25.21 -15.20 -1.70
N GLU A 12 26.00 -14.20 -1.31
CA GLU A 12 27.38 -13.98 -1.79
C GLU A 12 28.36 -15.03 -1.26
N ASN A 13 28.11 -15.57 -0.06
CA ASN A 13 28.97 -16.58 0.55
C ASN A 13 28.66 -18.03 0.11
N ASP A 14 27.84 -18.24 -0.94
CA ASP A 14 27.45 -19.55 -1.50
C ASP A 14 26.93 -20.59 -0.50
N LYS A 15 26.49 -20.14 0.68
CA LYS A 15 25.86 -21.01 1.69
C LYS A 15 24.48 -21.48 1.28
N VAL A 16 23.89 -20.84 0.27
CA VAL A 16 22.63 -21.23 -0.37
C VAL A 16 22.98 -21.76 -1.76
N SER A 17 23.47 -23.00 -1.81
CA SER A 17 23.81 -23.73 -3.05
C SER A 17 22.81 -24.87 -3.25
N SER A 18 21.58 -24.50 -3.58
CA SER A 18 20.54 -25.47 -3.94
C SER A 18 19.78 -24.99 -5.17
N ASP A 19 19.80 -25.83 -6.21
CA ASP A 19 19.01 -25.83 -7.45
C ASP A 19 18.10 -24.61 -7.67
N PHE A 20 18.70 -23.51 -8.11
CA PHE A 20 17.97 -22.32 -8.57
C PHE A 20 17.40 -22.52 -9.99
N ASP A 21 17.85 -23.53 -10.72
CA ASP A 21 17.42 -23.86 -12.08
C ASP A 21 15.93 -24.25 -12.20
N GLN A 22 15.23 -24.52 -11.08
CA GLN A 22 13.80 -24.83 -11.05
C GLN A 22 12.94 -23.76 -10.36
N ILE A 23 13.52 -22.60 -10.05
CA ILE A 23 12.84 -21.54 -9.30
C ILE A 23 12.54 -20.39 -10.24
N ALA A 24 11.27 -20.00 -10.30
CA ALA A 24 10.83 -18.75 -10.91
C ALA A 24 10.44 -17.77 -9.80
N LEU A 25 11.00 -16.56 -9.85
CA LEU A 25 10.67 -15.46 -8.95
C LEU A 25 9.72 -14.50 -9.64
N VAL A 26 8.52 -14.34 -9.07
CA VAL A 26 7.54 -13.35 -9.55
C VAL A 26 7.52 -12.19 -8.55
N ILE A 27 7.88 -11.00 -9.03
CA ILE A 27 7.83 -9.74 -8.27
C ILE A 27 6.69 -8.93 -8.88
N ASP A 28 5.68 -8.59 -8.08
CA ASP A 28 4.51 -7.83 -8.53
C ASP A 28 4.18 -6.69 -7.54
N GLY A 29 3.62 -5.60 -8.05
CA GLY A 29 3.16 -4.47 -7.24
C GLY A 29 4.23 -3.45 -6.83
N PHE A 30 5.37 -3.39 -7.55
CA PHE A 30 6.43 -2.42 -7.28
C PHE A 30 6.53 -1.38 -8.39
N ASP A 31 6.53 -0.11 -7.98
CA ASP A 31 6.73 1.04 -8.89
C ASP A 31 8.19 1.56 -8.87
N SER A 32 8.99 1.10 -7.90
CA SER A 32 10.42 1.42 -7.79
C SER A 32 11.14 0.34 -7.01
N CYS A 33 12.47 0.29 -7.17
CA CYS A 33 13.34 -0.64 -6.47
C CYS A 33 14.46 0.14 -5.79
N SER A 34 14.73 -0.16 -4.52
CA SER A 34 15.88 0.38 -3.81
C SER A 34 17.18 -0.28 -4.28
N ALA A 35 18.33 0.36 -4.03
CA ALA A 35 19.63 -0.19 -4.41
C ALA A 35 19.94 -1.55 -3.75
N GLU A 36 19.42 -1.81 -2.53
CA GLU A 36 19.59 -3.10 -1.87
C GLU A 36 18.75 -4.20 -2.52
N GLU A 37 17.52 -3.89 -2.91
CA GLU A 37 16.62 -4.81 -3.60
C GLU A 37 17.14 -5.11 -5.01
N GLU A 38 17.62 -4.10 -5.74
CA GLU A 38 18.17 -4.27 -7.08
C GLU A 38 19.40 -5.16 -7.06
N ARG A 39 20.29 -5.00 -6.07
CA ARG A 39 21.44 -5.89 -5.88
C ARG A 39 21.03 -7.34 -5.62
N ASN A 40 19.92 -7.56 -4.93
CA ASN A 40 19.40 -8.90 -4.69
C ASN A 40 18.88 -9.53 -5.99
N VAL A 41 18.11 -8.76 -6.78
CA VAL A 41 17.66 -9.19 -8.11
C VAL A 41 18.85 -9.51 -9.02
N ASP A 42 19.90 -8.68 -9.01
CA ASP A 42 21.13 -8.91 -9.79
C ASP A 42 21.82 -10.23 -9.39
N LEU A 43 21.92 -10.50 -8.09
CA LEU A 43 22.52 -11.74 -7.56
C LEU A 43 21.72 -12.97 -7.96
N LEU A 44 20.39 -12.90 -7.89
CA LEU A 44 19.51 -14.00 -8.27
C LEU A 44 19.53 -14.24 -9.79
N HIS A 45 19.54 -13.17 -10.58
CA HIS A 45 19.69 -13.27 -12.03
C HIS A 45 21.02 -13.91 -12.43
N GLY A 46 22.12 -13.50 -11.78
CA GLY A 46 23.45 -14.09 -11.99
C GLY A 46 23.55 -15.57 -11.62
N LYS A 47 22.65 -16.07 -10.75
CA LYS A 47 22.53 -17.48 -10.38
C LYS A 47 21.62 -18.30 -11.30
N GLY A 48 21.05 -17.70 -12.34
CA GLY A 48 20.21 -18.39 -13.33
C GLY A 48 18.74 -18.55 -12.95
N VAL A 49 18.25 -17.81 -11.95
CA VAL A 49 16.82 -17.79 -11.59
C VAL A 49 16.03 -17.08 -12.69
N ASP A 50 14.91 -17.66 -13.11
CA ASP A 50 13.94 -16.99 -13.98
C ASP A 50 13.17 -15.94 -13.17
N ILE A 51 13.31 -14.66 -13.52
CA ILE A 51 12.70 -13.55 -12.78
C ILE A 51 11.67 -12.86 -13.69
N VAL A 52 10.44 -12.75 -13.20
CA VAL A 52 9.34 -12.03 -13.85
C VAL A 52 8.95 -10.86 -12.96
N ILE A 53 9.07 -9.64 -13.50
CA ILE A 53 8.70 -8.41 -12.78
C ILE A 53 7.45 -7.83 -13.44
N GLY A 54 6.36 -7.77 -12.67
CA GLY A 54 5.13 -7.09 -13.02
C GLY A 54 5.17 -5.64 -12.53
N ALA A 55 4.86 -4.70 -13.43
CA ALA A 55 4.68 -3.29 -13.11
C ALA A 55 3.46 -2.75 -13.85
N TYR A 56 2.75 -1.80 -13.22
CA TYR A 56 1.54 -1.21 -13.78
C TYR A 56 1.89 0.02 -14.61
N ALA A 57 1.65 -0.05 -15.92
CA ALA A 57 1.77 1.10 -16.82
C ALA A 57 0.81 0.96 -17.99
N SER A 58 0.25 2.09 -18.44
CA SER A 58 -0.52 2.15 -19.69
C SER A 58 0.41 1.99 -20.89
N LYS A 59 -0.03 1.28 -21.93
CA LYS A 59 0.71 1.10 -23.20
C LYS A 59 1.10 2.43 -23.84
N LYS A 60 0.22 3.42 -23.72
CA LYS A 60 0.45 4.79 -24.21
C LYS A 60 1.61 5.44 -23.45
N ALA A 61 1.61 5.31 -22.12
CA ALA A 61 2.65 5.88 -21.26
C ALA A 61 4.02 5.26 -21.53
N TYR A 62 4.09 3.94 -21.70
CA TYR A 62 5.36 3.24 -21.97
C TYR A 62 5.96 3.55 -23.37
N THR A 63 5.11 3.83 -24.37
CA THR A 63 5.58 4.15 -25.73
C THR A 63 5.87 5.64 -25.90
N SER A 64 5.40 6.48 -24.98
CA SER A 64 5.59 7.93 -25.05
C SER A 64 7.07 8.30 -24.84
N PRO A 65 7.63 9.19 -25.67
CA PRO A 65 8.99 9.70 -25.47
C PRO A 65 9.09 10.66 -24.28
N PHE A 66 7.96 11.12 -23.73
CA PHE A 66 7.90 11.99 -22.55
C PHE A 66 7.21 11.25 -21.41
N ALA A 67 7.99 10.87 -20.38
CA ALA A 67 7.49 10.25 -19.16
C ALA A 67 7.25 11.27 -18.04
N GLU A 68 7.87 12.46 -18.12
CA GLU A 68 7.74 13.50 -17.10
C GLU A 68 6.30 14.03 -17.01
N GLY A 69 5.70 13.96 -15.82
CA GLY A 69 4.36 14.47 -15.55
C GLY A 69 3.22 13.50 -15.89
N ASN A 70 3.53 12.27 -16.32
CA ASN A 70 2.53 11.21 -16.48
C ASN A 70 2.21 10.56 -15.12
N LEU A 71 0.97 10.08 -14.96
CA LEU A 71 0.56 9.26 -13.80
C LEU A 71 1.49 8.07 -13.56
N TYR A 72 1.95 7.42 -14.63
CA TYR A 72 2.79 6.21 -14.57
C TYR A 72 4.29 6.48 -14.66
N GLN A 73 4.74 7.71 -14.40
CA GLN A 73 6.14 8.10 -14.57
C GLN A 73 7.12 7.14 -13.86
N ALA A 74 6.90 6.88 -12.56
CA ALA A 74 7.78 6.02 -11.77
C ALA A 74 7.87 4.59 -12.34
N SER A 75 6.72 3.99 -12.65
CA SER A 75 6.64 2.63 -13.16
C SER A 75 7.24 2.51 -14.57
N VAL A 76 7.09 3.54 -15.42
CA VAL A 76 7.69 3.57 -16.78
C VAL A 76 9.21 3.74 -16.71
N GLU A 77 9.71 4.65 -15.87
CA GLU A 77 11.15 4.83 -15.64
C GLU A 77 11.78 3.54 -15.10
N PHE A 78 11.10 2.88 -14.16
CA PHE A 78 11.52 1.60 -13.60
C PHE A 78 11.60 0.50 -14.68
N LEU A 79 10.59 0.37 -15.53
CA LEU A 79 10.58 -0.59 -16.63
C LEU A 79 11.70 -0.30 -17.66
N HIS A 80 11.92 0.97 -18.02
CA HIS A 80 13.01 1.33 -18.93
C HIS A 80 14.39 1.04 -18.34
N HIS A 81 14.58 1.31 -17.04
CA HIS A 81 15.81 0.99 -16.33
C HIS A 81 16.10 -0.51 -16.36
N LEU A 82 15.11 -1.34 -16.00
CA LEU A 82 15.24 -2.81 -16.05
C LEU A 82 15.46 -3.32 -17.48
N ALA A 83 14.72 -2.82 -18.46
CA ALA A 83 14.86 -3.24 -19.86
C ALA A 83 16.25 -2.90 -20.42
N SER A 84 16.80 -1.74 -20.06
CA SER A 84 18.17 -1.33 -20.44
C SER A 84 19.23 -2.22 -19.78
N LYS A 85 19.06 -2.49 -18.49
CA LYS A 85 20.02 -3.27 -17.68
C LYS A 85 20.09 -4.73 -18.09
N TYR A 86 18.94 -5.38 -18.26
CA TYR A 86 18.83 -6.81 -18.57
C TYR A 86 18.66 -7.11 -20.06
N GLN A 87 18.57 -6.07 -20.90
CA GLN A 87 18.39 -6.18 -22.36
C GLN A 87 17.16 -7.01 -22.77
N THR A 88 16.13 -7.05 -21.92
CA THR A 88 14.88 -7.76 -22.16
C THR A 88 13.77 -6.79 -22.54
N PRO A 89 13.05 -7.02 -23.66
CA PRO A 89 11.91 -6.19 -24.01
C PRO A 89 10.76 -6.43 -23.02
N ALA A 90 10.13 -5.36 -22.54
CA ALA A 90 8.91 -5.45 -21.75
C ALA A 90 7.79 -6.09 -22.59
N GLN A 91 7.06 -7.03 -21.99
CA GLN A 91 5.91 -7.69 -22.60
C GLN A 91 4.62 -7.07 -22.06
N ASP A 92 3.72 -6.72 -22.96
CA ASP A 92 2.41 -6.16 -22.63
C ASP A 92 1.42 -7.29 -22.35
N TYR A 93 1.01 -7.41 -21.08
CA TYR A 93 -0.02 -8.35 -20.63
C TYR A 93 -1.34 -7.66 -20.28
N SER A 94 -1.55 -6.41 -20.72
CA SER A 94 -2.80 -5.70 -20.45
C SER A 94 -3.99 -6.42 -21.10
N GLN A 95 -4.92 -6.89 -20.27
CA GLN A 95 -6.21 -7.37 -20.74
C GLN A 95 -7.11 -6.15 -20.96
N THR A 96 -7.32 -5.75 -22.21
CA THR A 96 -8.41 -4.84 -22.55
C THR A 96 -9.72 -5.58 -22.34
N HIS A 97 -10.41 -5.31 -21.23
CA HIS A 97 -11.77 -5.78 -21.02
C HIS A 97 -12.66 -5.35 -22.20
N GLU A 98 -13.38 -6.29 -22.81
CA GLU A 98 -14.28 -6.01 -23.95
C GLU A 98 -15.44 -5.07 -23.56
N GLN A 99 -15.81 -5.06 -22.28
CA GLN A 99 -16.80 -4.16 -21.72
C GLN A 99 -16.11 -3.19 -20.76
N MET A 100 -16.20 -1.89 -21.07
CA MET A 100 -15.66 -0.85 -20.20
C MET A 100 -16.48 -0.76 -18.93
N ASP A 101 -15.86 -1.06 -17.79
CA ASP A 101 -16.47 -0.83 -16.48
C ASP A 101 -16.43 0.68 -16.13
N SER A 102 -17.23 1.09 -15.14
CA SER A 102 -17.24 2.47 -14.65
C SER A 102 -15.84 2.90 -14.19
N PHE A 103 -15.07 1.99 -13.57
CA PHE A 103 -13.68 2.24 -13.17
C PHE A 103 -12.72 2.40 -14.36
N ASP A 104 -12.93 1.66 -15.46
CA ASP A 104 -12.12 1.83 -16.68
C ASP A 104 -12.34 3.20 -17.31
N LYS A 105 -13.60 3.67 -17.33
CA LYS A 105 -13.94 5.02 -17.82
C LYS A 105 -13.22 6.07 -16.97
N VAL A 106 -13.25 5.95 -15.64
CA VAL A 106 -12.58 6.86 -14.71
C VAL A 106 -11.07 6.83 -14.88
N SER A 107 -10.47 5.65 -14.99
CA SER A 107 -9.02 5.50 -15.20
C SER A 107 -8.58 6.20 -16.49
N ARG A 108 -9.34 6.04 -17.57
CA ARG A 108 -9.04 6.71 -18.85
C ARG A 108 -9.27 8.22 -18.80
N LEU A 109 -10.28 8.70 -18.06
CA LEU A 109 -10.47 10.13 -17.81
C LEU A 109 -9.29 10.71 -17.04
N LEU A 110 -8.84 9.99 -16.00
CA LEU A 110 -7.71 10.40 -15.19
C LEU A 110 -6.42 10.42 -16.03
N GLU A 111 -6.14 9.38 -16.82
CA GLU A 111 -5.04 9.39 -17.79
C GLU A 111 -5.13 10.57 -18.76
N SER A 112 -6.32 10.84 -19.29
CA SER A 112 -6.53 11.96 -20.23
C SER A 112 -6.33 13.34 -19.60
N SER A 113 -6.48 13.47 -18.27
CA SER A 113 -6.23 14.74 -17.59
C SER A 113 -4.74 15.12 -17.56
N TYR A 114 -3.85 14.13 -17.74
CA TYR A 114 -2.41 14.32 -17.87
C TYR A 114 -1.94 14.37 -19.32
N ASP A 115 -2.81 14.06 -20.28
CA ASP A 115 -2.56 14.10 -21.72
C ASP A 115 -3.20 15.34 -22.36
N PHE A 116 -2.50 15.99 -23.29
CA PHE A 116 -2.99 17.21 -23.94
C PHE A 116 -4.28 17.06 -24.79
N PRO A 117 -4.71 15.88 -25.28
CA PRO A 117 -6.08 15.70 -25.75
C PRO A 117 -7.04 15.31 -24.63
N GLU A 118 -7.94 16.24 -24.27
CA GLU A 118 -9.09 15.97 -23.40
C GLU A 118 -10.00 14.91 -24.06
N LEU A 119 -10.02 13.70 -23.49
CA LEU A 119 -11.00 12.68 -23.86
C LEU A 119 -12.30 13.00 -23.12
N THR A 120 -13.34 13.38 -23.85
CA THR A 120 -14.70 13.44 -23.32
C THR A 120 -15.32 12.05 -23.41
N LEU A 121 -15.38 11.34 -22.29
CA LEU A 121 -16.16 10.11 -22.18
C LEU A 121 -17.58 10.45 -21.71
N ASP A 122 -18.58 9.82 -22.33
CA ASP A 122 -19.97 9.93 -21.92
C ASP A 122 -20.19 9.11 -20.65
N VAL A 123 -20.70 9.76 -19.60
CA VAL A 123 -20.94 9.16 -18.29
C VAL A 123 -22.40 8.73 -18.22
N ASP A 124 -22.63 7.43 -18.10
CA ASP A 124 -23.98 6.87 -18.04
C ASP A 124 -24.55 6.96 -16.61
N GLU A 125 -25.88 6.87 -16.45
CA GLU A 125 -26.52 6.84 -15.13
C GLU A 125 -26.01 5.70 -14.23
N LYS A 126 -25.64 4.56 -14.83
CA LYS A 126 -25.04 3.41 -14.11
C LYS A 126 -23.65 3.73 -13.55
N ASP A 127 -22.89 4.60 -14.21
CA ASP A 127 -21.57 5.02 -13.73
C ASP A 127 -21.70 5.92 -12.50
N CYS A 128 -22.74 6.74 -12.45
CA CYS A 128 -23.07 7.58 -11.30
C CYS A 128 -23.57 6.79 -10.09
N GLU A 129 -24.15 5.60 -10.29
CA GLU A 129 -24.49 4.70 -9.18
C GLU A 129 -23.23 4.08 -8.56
N ASN A 130 -22.26 3.71 -9.41
CA ASN A 130 -21.01 3.04 -9.01
C ASN A 130 -19.98 4.02 -8.41
N LEU A 131 -19.87 5.23 -8.95
CA LEU A 131 -18.95 6.26 -8.47
C LEU A 131 -19.74 7.44 -7.89
N GLN A 132 -19.53 7.68 -6.60
CA GLN A 132 -20.18 8.78 -5.88
C GLN A 132 -19.14 9.67 -5.22
N ILE A 133 -19.32 10.98 -5.35
CA ILE A 133 -18.49 11.99 -4.69
C ILE A 133 -19.36 12.71 -3.67
N TRP A 134 -18.93 12.71 -2.41
CA TRP A 134 -19.65 13.35 -1.31
C TRP A 134 -18.87 14.54 -0.76
N PRO A 135 -19.44 15.76 -0.77
CA PRO A 135 -18.86 16.88 -0.06
C PRO A 135 -19.10 16.73 1.45
N CYS A 136 -18.05 16.86 2.26
CA CYS A 136 -18.13 16.79 3.72
C CYS A 136 -17.44 18.01 4.34
N LEU A 137 -17.98 18.54 5.44
CA LEU A 137 -17.44 19.73 6.11
C LEU A 137 -16.35 19.36 7.12
N THR A 138 -16.47 18.18 7.74
CA THR A 138 -15.53 17.69 8.74
C THR A 138 -15.16 16.22 8.52
N GLN A 139 -13.97 15.82 8.99
CA GLN A 139 -13.48 14.44 8.93
C GLN A 139 -14.38 13.46 9.69
N LYS A 140 -15.06 13.92 10.75
CA LYS A 140 -15.99 13.08 11.52
C LYS A 140 -17.25 12.76 10.73
N GLU A 141 -17.84 13.77 10.08
CA GLU A 141 -19.01 13.59 9.23
C GLU A 141 -18.71 12.67 8.04
N GLU A 142 -17.53 12.81 7.43
CA GLU A 142 -17.07 11.91 6.36
C GLU A 142 -17.05 10.45 6.83
N LEU A 143 -16.42 10.18 7.98
CA LEU A 143 -16.35 8.83 8.57
C LEU A 143 -17.72 8.29 8.99
N GLU A 144 -18.60 9.13 9.55
CA GLU A 144 -19.97 8.73 9.89
C GLU A 144 -20.79 8.37 8.65
N LEU A 145 -20.64 9.15 7.57
CA LEU A 145 -21.33 8.92 6.31
C LEU A 145 -20.83 7.62 5.66
N VAL A 146 -19.51 7.38 5.66
CA VAL A 146 -18.92 6.11 5.22
C VAL A 146 -19.46 4.94 6.05
N ALA A 147 -19.41 5.03 7.39
CA ALA A 147 -19.91 3.98 8.28
C ALA A 147 -21.40 3.67 8.06
N ARG A 148 -22.22 4.70 7.87
CA ARG A 148 -23.64 4.57 7.54
C ARG A 148 -23.85 3.91 6.19
N SER A 149 -23.08 4.29 5.17
CA SER A 149 -23.18 3.72 3.82
C SER A 149 -22.83 2.22 3.80
N ILE A 150 -21.80 1.82 4.54
CA ILE A 150 -21.40 0.41 4.69
C ILE A 150 -22.56 -0.37 5.32
N ARG A 151 -23.13 0.13 6.42
CA ARG A 151 -24.26 -0.51 7.09
C ARG A 151 -25.50 -0.62 6.20
N GLN A 152 -25.78 0.39 5.40
CA GLN A 152 -26.90 0.38 4.46
C GLN A 152 -26.68 -0.68 3.36
N LYS A 153 -25.50 -0.68 2.71
CA LYS A 153 -25.18 -1.65 1.66
C LYS A 153 -25.18 -3.11 2.14
N LEU A 154 -24.74 -3.35 3.38
CA LEU A 154 -24.82 -4.66 4.04
C LEU A 154 -26.26 -5.09 4.38
N HIS A 155 -27.15 -4.12 4.63
CA HIS A 155 -28.56 -4.43 4.88
C HIS A 155 -29.32 -4.72 3.59
N GLU A 156 -28.98 -4.00 2.51
CA GLU A 156 -29.59 -4.18 1.18
C GLU A 156 -29.15 -5.49 0.52
N ASN A 157 -27.91 -5.95 0.74
CA ASN A 157 -27.36 -7.16 0.12
C ASN A 157 -26.85 -8.14 1.18
N SER A 158 -27.53 -9.27 1.34
CA SER A 158 -27.17 -10.33 2.30
C SER A 158 -25.83 -11.01 2.01
N ASP A 159 -25.36 -10.92 0.77
CA ASP A 159 -24.16 -11.63 0.30
C ASP A 159 -22.89 -10.79 0.49
N LEU A 160 -23.02 -9.50 0.78
CA LEU A 160 -21.89 -8.64 1.07
C LEU A 160 -21.43 -8.85 2.52
N SER A 161 -20.13 -9.07 2.67
CA SER A 161 -19.45 -9.14 3.97
C SER A 161 -18.52 -7.94 4.16
N TYR A 162 -18.16 -7.62 5.40
CA TYR A 162 -17.23 -6.52 5.73
C TYR A 162 -15.89 -6.58 4.97
N GLU A 163 -15.46 -7.78 4.58
CA GLU A 163 -14.21 -8.02 3.83
C GLU A 163 -14.20 -7.39 2.43
N HIS A 164 -15.37 -7.13 1.84
CA HIS A 164 -15.47 -6.51 0.51
C HIS A 164 -15.32 -4.99 0.56
N PHE A 165 -15.25 -4.39 1.75
CA PHE A 165 -15.11 -2.95 1.91
C PHE A 165 -13.66 -2.61 2.24
N ARG A 166 -13.03 -1.79 1.40
CA ARG A 166 -11.70 -1.23 1.63
C ARG A 166 -11.78 0.28 1.71
N ILE A 167 -11.28 0.84 2.81
CA ILE A 167 -11.21 2.29 3.02
C ILE A 167 -9.75 2.70 2.86
N LEU A 168 -9.51 3.66 1.97
CA LEU A 168 -8.19 4.23 1.74
C LEU A 168 -8.18 5.64 2.33
N LEU A 169 -7.20 5.91 3.20
CA LEU A 169 -7.04 7.20 3.86
C LEU A 169 -5.69 7.78 3.43
N GLY A 170 -5.68 9.05 3.00
CA GLY A 170 -4.44 9.73 2.65
C GLY A 170 -3.53 9.94 3.87
N ASP A 171 -4.10 10.37 5.00
CA ASP A 171 -3.38 10.49 6.27
C ASP A 171 -4.05 9.63 7.35
N VAL A 172 -3.43 8.50 7.68
CA VAL A 172 -3.97 7.58 8.69
C VAL A 172 -3.89 8.18 10.10
N ALA A 173 -2.90 9.02 10.39
CA ALA A 173 -2.64 9.50 11.74
C ALA A 173 -3.74 10.44 12.23
N SER A 174 -4.19 11.35 11.38
CA SER A 174 -5.25 12.32 11.72
C SER A 174 -6.61 11.63 11.93
N TYR A 175 -6.92 10.57 11.18
CA TYR A 175 -8.22 9.91 11.21
C TYR A 175 -8.34 8.83 12.31
N GLN A 176 -7.23 8.33 12.84
CA GLN A 176 -7.20 7.16 13.74
C GLN A 176 -8.16 7.26 14.95
N LEU A 177 -8.13 8.40 15.68
CA LEU A 177 -8.93 8.56 16.90
C LEU A 177 -10.44 8.61 16.59
N SER A 178 -10.80 9.40 15.58
CA SER A 178 -12.20 9.56 15.14
C SER A 178 -12.73 8.26 14.55
N LEU A 179 -11.93 7.58 13.74
CA LEU A 179 -12.28 6.31 13.10
C LEU A 179 -12.57 5.26 14.16
N LYS A 180 -11.69 5.07 15.16
CA LYS A 180 -11.92 4.10 16.23
C LYS A 180 -13.24 4.37 16.96
N THR A 181 -13.47 5.61 17.37
CA THR A 181 -14.68 5.99 18.11
C THR A 181 -15.97 5.75 17.31
N ILE A 182 -15.97 6.15 16.04
CA ILE A 182 -17.14 6.02 15.16
C ILE A 182 -17.37 4.55 14.81
N PHE A 183 -16.34 3.81 14.41
CA PHE A 183 -16.50 2.41 14.02
C PHE A 183 -16.92 1.53 15.20
N ASP A 184 -16.44 1.83 16.42
CA ASP A 184 -16.91 1.17 17.64
C ASP A 184 -18.40 1.46 17.89
N GLN A 185 -18.85 2.71 17.71
CA GLN A 185 -20.25 3.10 17.85
C GLN A 185 -21.16 2.40 16.83
N TYR A 186 -20.71 2.30 15.58
CA TYR A 186 -21.42 1.59 14.50
C TYR A 186 -21.20 0.08 14.52
N GLN A 187 -20.43 -0.45 15.49
CA GLN A 187 -20.08 -1.88 15.64
C GLN A 187 -19.50 -2.50 14.36
N ILE A 188 -18.65 -1.76 13.64
CA ILE A 188 -18.02 -2.23 12.39
C ILE A 188 -16.63 -2.78 12.75
N PRO A 189 -16.38 -4.09 12.58
CA PRO A 189 -15.04 -4.62 12.75
C PRO A 189 -14.15 -4.11 11.61
N PHE A 190 -12.99 -3.56 11.95
CA PHE A 190 -12.03 -3.09 10.96
C PHE A 190 -10.61 -3.54 11.32
N TYR A 191 -9.79 -3.69 10.28
CA TYR A 191 -8.37 -3.95 10.41
C TYR A 191 -7.61 -2.73 9.90
N LEU A 192 -6.74 -2.16 10.76
CA LEU A 192 -5.82 -1.12 10.36
C LEU A 192 -4.44 -1.75 10.16
N GLY A 193 -3.91 -1.70 8.93
CA GLY A 193 -2.62 -2.30 8.54
C GLY A 193 -1.38 -1.64 9.16
N ARG A 194 -1.51 -0.96 10.30
CA ARG A 194 -0.41 -0.34 11.04
C ARG A 194 -0.15 -1.11 12.32
N SER A 195 1.13 -1.34 12.63
CA SER A 195 1.55 -1.73 13.97
C SER A 195 1.11 -0.65 14.97
N GLU A 196 0.19 -0.98 15.88
CA GLU A 196 -0.15 -0.10 16.99
C GLU A 196 1.12 0.17 17.82
N SER A 197 1.31 1.43 18.21
CA SER A 197 2.45 1.81 19.04
C SER A 197 2.36 1.11 20.40
N MET A 198 3.35 0.28 20.73
CA MET A 198 3.44 -0.38 22.04
C MET A 198 3.75 0.59 23.18
N ALA A 199 3.87 1.90 22.93
CA ALA A 199 4.17 2.90 23.96
C ALA A 199 3.14 2.93 25.10
N HIS A 200 1.88 2.59 24.81
CA HIS A 200 0.81 2.50 25.81
C HIS A 200 0.63 1.10 26.41
N HIS A 201 1.44 0.13 26.01
CA HIS A 201 1.39 -1.20 26.59
C HIS A 201 1.97 -1.18 28.02
N PRO A 202 1.31 -1.82 29.02
CA PRO A 202 1.75 -1.78 30.43
C PRO A 202 3.21 -2.20 30.64
N LEU A 203 3.69 -3.19 29.88
CA LEU A 203 5.07 -3.67 29.94
C LEU A 203 6.09 -2.62 29.46
N THR A 204 5.77 -1.87 28.40
CA THR A 204 6.64 -0.81 27.88
C THR A 204 6.72 0.34 28.89
N GLN A 205 5.58 0.73 29.45
CA GLN A 205 5.51 1.76 30.51
C GLN A 205 6.29 1.34 31.76
N PHE A 206 6.26 0.06 32.12
CA PHE A 206 7.02 -0.48 33.25
C PHE A 206 8.53 -0.37 33.01
N VAL A 207 9.02 -0.81 31.84
CA VAL A 207 10.45 -0.73 31.48
C VAL A 207 10.91 0.73 31.43
N GLU A 208 10.15 1.62 30.80
CA GLU A 208 10.46 3.05 30.74
C GLU A 208 10.50 3.69 32.13
N SER A 209 9.54 3.34 33.01
CA SER A 209 9.49 3.86 34.38
C SER A 209 10.69 3.38 35.21
N ILE A 210 11.14 2.12 35.08
CA ILE A 210 12.36 1.63 35.75
C ILE A 210 13.59 2.37 35.27
N LEU A 211 13.70 2.59 33.97
CA LEU A 211 14.85 3.27 33.37
C LEU A 211 14.88 4.75 33.77
N ALA A 212 13.70 5.40 33.87
CA ALA A 212 13.52 6.75 34.39
C ALA A 212 13.88 6.85 35.87
N LEU A 213 13.45 5.90 36.71
CA LEU A 213 13.81 5.85 38.15
C LEU A 213 15.32 5.84 38.36
N LYS A 214 16.04 5.05 37.56
CA LYS A 214 17.51 4.99 37.60
C LYS A 214 18.16 6.30 37.15
N ARG A 215 17.58 6.99 36.17
CA ARG A 215 18.15 8.21 35.57
C ARG A 215 17.86 9.47 36.38
N TYR A 216 16.68 9.58 36.99
CA TYR A 216 16.20 10.80 37.64
C TYR A 216 16.22 10.75 39.18
N ARG A 217 16.89 9.76 39.79
CA ARG A 217 17.04 9.59 41.25
C ARG A 217 15.69 9.52 41.98
N PHE A 218 14.85 8.54 41.64
CA PHE A 218 13.63 8.21 42.39
C PHE A 218 12.65 9.37 42.59
N ARG A 219 12.22 10.01 41.49
CA ARG A 219 11.13 10.99 41.56
C ARG A 219 9.83 10.29 41.91
N GLN A 220 9.01 10.97 42.70
CA GLN A 220 7.72 10.45 43.18
C GLN A 220 6.76 10.15 42.01
N GLU A 221 6.81 10.94 40.94
CA GLU A 221 6.00 10.73 39.73
C GLU A 221 6.33 9.41 39.02
N ASP A 222 7.62 9.06 38.90
CA ASP A 222 8.07 7.81 38.26
C ASP A 222 7.72 6.58 39.10
N LEU A 223 7.75 6.70 40.44
CA LEU A 223 7.30 5.66 41.36
C LEU A 223 5.79 5.41 41.26
N ILE A 224 4.99 6.48 41.17
CA ILE A 224 3.54 6.39 41.02
C ILE A 224 3.19 5.78 39.65
N ASN A 225 3.88 6.19 38.58
CA ASN A 225 3.67 5.62 37.25
C ASN A 225 3.99 4.12 37.22
N LEU A 226 5.07 3.68 37.86
CA LEU A 226 5.40 2.26 38.00
C LEU A 226 4.28 1.48 38.72
N LEU A 227 3.80 1.98 39.86
CA LEU A 227 2.72 1.34 40.61
C LEU A 227 1.40 1.32 39.83
N ARG A 228 1.17 2.31 38.97
CA ARG A 228 -0.04 2.42 38.14
C ARG A 228 -0.07 1.42 36.99
N THR A 229 1.08 0.90 36.56
CA THR A 229 1.14 -0.14 35.51
C THR A 229 0.57 -1.49 35.95
N GLY A 230 0.40 -1.73 37.26
CA GLY A 230 -0.35 -2.86 37.81
C GLY A 230 0.21 -4.26 37.51
N LEU A 231 1.46 -4.32 37.02
CA LEU A 231 2.25 -5.53 36.79
C LEU A 231 3.16 -5.84 37.99
#